data_AF-A0A0P1IS16-F1
#
_entry.id   AF-A0A0P1IS16-F1
#
_cell.length_a   1.000
_cell.length_b   1.000
_cell.length_c   1.000
_cell.angle_alpha   90.00
_cell.angle_beta   90.00
_cell.angle_gamma   90.00
#
_symmetry.space_group_name_H-M   'P 1'
#
loop_
_entity.id
_entity.type
_entity.pdbx_description
1 polymer ?
#
loop_
_entity_poly.entity_id
_entity_poly.type
_entity_poly.pdbx_seq_one_letter_code
_entity_poly.pdbx_strand_id
1 'polypeptide(L)' 'MNTQSDLSMKTDDVLRVELEVFRQEHRDLDDAIAALVDRGTGDQLTIQRLKKQKLRLKDKIARIEDRLTPDIIA' A
#
# COMPACT_ATOMS: atom_id res chain seq x y z
N MET A 1 -0.33 -17.11 -9.56
CA MET A 1 -1.51 -17.10 -8.68
C MET A 1 -2.18 -15.74 -8.82
N ASN A 2 -3.44 -15.74 -9.23
CA ASN A 2 -4.12 -14.60 -9.84
C ASN A 2 -4.72 -13.70 -8.75
N THR A 3 -4.01 -12.64 -8.36
CA THR A 3 -4.49 -11.67 -7.35
C THR A 3 -5.76 -10.94 -7.79
N GLN A 4 -6.15 -11.05 -9.05
CA GLN A 4 -7.31 -10.38 -9.63
C GLN A 4 -8.64 -11.08 -9.26
N SER A 5 -8.62 -12.38 -8.99
CA SER A 5 -9.84 -13.15 -8.66
C SER A 5 -10.34 -12.91 -7.23
N ASP A 6 -9.43 -12.63 -6.28
CA ASP A 6 -9.78 -12.43 -4.86
C ASP A 6 -10.50 -11.10 -4.59
N LEU A 7 -10.13 -10.06 -5.33
CA LEU A 7 -10.80 -8.76 -5.27
C LEU A 7 -12.21 -8.82 -5.87
N SER A 8 -12.49 -9.77 -6.77
CA SER A 8 -13.77 -9.87 -7.48
C SER A 8 -14.96 -10.22 -6.61
N MET A 9 -14.75 -10.86 -5.46
CA MET A 9 -15.80 -11.30 -4.53
C MET A 9 -16.04 -10.37 -3.34
N LYS A 10 -15.25 -9.30 -3.18
CA LYS A 10 -15.39 -8.36 -2.05
C LYS A 10 -16.38 -7.25 -2.39
N THR A 11 -17.31 -6.99 -1.47
CA THR A 11 -18.23 -5.84 -1.52
C THR A 11 -17.45 -4.53 -1.37
N ASP A 12 -17.94 -3.45 -1.96
CA ASP A 12 -17.31 -2.11 -1.93
C ASP A 12 -17.00 -1.63 -0.51
N ASP A 13 -17.84 -1.96 0.47
CA ASP A 13 -17.60 -1.65 1.89
C ASP A 13 -16.34 -2.34 2.44
N VAL A 14 -16.12 -3.61 2.06
CA VAL A 14 -14.92 -4.35 2.44
C VAL A 14 -13.68 -3.73 1.79
N LEU A 15 -13.79 -3.36 0.50
CA LEU A 15 -12.71 -2.71 -0.22
C LEU A 15 -12.35 -1.35 0.39
N ARG A 16 -13.32 -0.58 0.87
CA ARG A 16 -13.09 0.69 1.59
C ARG A 16 -12.33 0.48 2.89
N VAL A 17 -12.71 -0.51 3.69
CA VAL A 17 -11.99 -0.84 4.93
C VAL A 17 -10.56 -1.29 4.62
N GLU A 18 -10.37 -2.16 3.63
CA GLU A 18 -9.03 -2.60 3.22
C GLU A 18 -8.18 -1.44 2.70
N LEU A 19 -8.78 -0.53 1.93
CA LEU A 19 -8.11 0.69 1.47
C LEU A 19 -7.60 1.53 2.63
N GLU A 20 -8.43 1.73 3.66
CA GLU A 20 -8.06 2.51 4.84
C GLU A 20 -6.93 1.84 5.63
N VAL A 21 -7.01 0.53 5.81
CA VAL A 21 -5.94 -0.27 6.44
C VAL A 21 -4.64 -0.15 5.65
N PHE A 22 -4.66 -0.35 4.32
CA PHE A 22 -3.45 -0.24 3.52
C PHE A 22 -2.88 1.19 3.49
N ARG A 23 -3.73 2.22 3.53
CA ARG A 23 -3.29 3.62 3.64
C ARG A 23 -2.61 3.88 4.99
N GLN A 24 -3.12 3.33 6.08
CA GLN A 24 -2.50 3.40 7.39
C GLN A 24 -1.15 2.68 7.39
N GLU A 25 -1.10 1.42 6.95
CA GLU A 25 0.16 0.65 6.85
C GLU A 25 1.21 1.36 5.98
N HIS A 26 0.78 1.98 4.88
CA HIS A 26 1.67 2.73 4.00
C HIS A 26 2.27 3.96 4.71
N ARG A 27 1.48 4.65 5.57
CA ARG A 27 1.97 5.77 6.38
C ARG A 27 2.95 5.29 7.44
N ASP A 28 2.62 4.21 8.14
CA ASP A 28 3.50 3.63 9.17
C ASP A 28 4.85 3.19 8.59
N LEU A 29 4.85 2.61 7.39
CA LEU A 29 6.08 2.28 6.68
C LEU A 29 6.90 3.52 6.32
N ASP A 30 6.25 4.64 6.00
CA ASP A 30 6.96 5.88 5.69
C ASP A 30 7.65 6.45 6.93
N ASP A 31 6.94 6.47 8.05
CA ASP A 31 7.48 6.90 9.34
C ASP A 31 8.64 6.00 9.79
N ALA A 32 8.51 4.68 9.60
CA ALA A 32 9.59 3.73 9.88
C ALA A 32 10.81 3.97 8.99
N ILE A 33 10.63 4.24 7.69
CA ILE A 33 11.72 4.58 6.77
C ILE A 33 12.37 5.89 7.20
N ALA A 34 11.59 6.92 7.53
CA ALA A 34 12.09 8.21 7.98
C ALA A 34 12.92 8.08 9.26
N ALA A 35 12.43 7.33 10.25
CA ALA A 35 13.15 7.06 11.50
C ALA A 35 14.45 6.28 11.27
N LEU A 36 14.47 5.33 10.33
CA LEU A 36 15.68 4.57 9.99
C LEU A 36 16.72 5.43 9.24
N VAL A 37 16.26 6.33 8.36
CA VAL A 37 17.13 7.27 7.67
C VAL A 37 17.73 8.27 8.66
N ASP A 38 16.92 8.82 9.56
CA ASP A 38 17.33 9.81 10.57
C ASP A 38 18.34 9.23 11.57
N ARG A 39 18.15 7.97 11.99
CA ARG A 39 19.12 7.28 12.87
C ARG A 39 20.50 7.08 12.26
N GLY A 40 20.65 7.19 10.93
CA GLY A 40 21.94 7.14 10.23
C GLY A 40 22.69 5.81 10.32
N THR A 41 22.17 4.81 11.03
CA THR A 41 22.80 3.49 11.21
C THR A 41 22.56 2.62 9.97
N GLY A 42 23.32 2.86 8.90
CA GLY A 42 23.86 1.90 7.92
C GLY A 42 22.98 0.84 7.25
N ASP A 43 21.70 0.66 7.61
CA ASP A 43 20.91 -0.49 7.19
C ASP A 43 20.16 -0.19 5.88
N GLN A 44 20.96 0.15 4.88
CA GLN A 44 20.51 0.52 3.54
C GLN A 44 19.70 -0.61 2.88
N LEU A 45 20.01 -1.86 3.23
CA LEU A 45 19.24 -3.05 2.82
C LEU A 45 17.85 -3.07 3.43
N THR A 46 17.71 -2.79 4.73
CA THR A 46 16.40 -2.68 5.39
C THR A 46 15.59 -1.52 4.81
N ILE A 47 16.20 -0.35 4.61
CA ILE A 47 15.54 0.80 3.96
C ILE A 47 15.06 0.43 2.55
N GLN A 48 15.87 -0.27 1.75
CA GLN A 48 15.48 -0.72 0.41
C GLN A 48 14.30 -1.72 0.46
N ARG A 49 14.31 -2.66 1.42
CA ARG A 49 13.21 -3.62 1.60
C ARG A 49 11.90 -2.91 1.97
N LEU A 50 11.95 -1.97 2.90
CA LEU A 50 10.78 -1.19 3.33
C LEU A 50 10.25 -0.33 2.19
N LYS A 51 11.12 0.34 1.41
CA LYS A 51 10.70 1.09 0.22
C LYS A 51 10.01 0.20 -0.82
N LYS A 52 10.51 -1.02 -1.04
CA LYS A 52 9.87 -1.99 -1.94
C LYS A 52 8.51 -2.46 -1.40
N GLN A 53 8.38 -2.64 -0.10
CA GLN A 53 7.10 -2.96 0.53
C GLN A 53 6.10 -1.80 0.42
N LYS A 54 6.56 -0.56 0.65
CA LYS A 54 5.77 0.67 0.47
C LYS A 54 5.25 0.79 -0.97
N LEU A 55 6.09 0.52 -1.97
CA LEU A 55 5.68 0.51 -3.38
C LEU A 55 4.58 -0.53 -3.65
N ARG A 56 4.73 -1.75 -3.12
CA ARG A 56 3.70 -2.79 -3.28
C ARG A 56 2.37 -2.44 -2.62
N LEU A 57 2.39 -1.78 -1.46
CA LEU A 57 1.17 -1.28 -0.83
C LEU A 57 0.53 -0.18 -1.67
N LYS A 58 1.32 0.77 -2.19
CA LYS A 58 0.84 1.80 -3.11
C LYS A 58 0.15 1.19 -4.34
N ASP A 59 0.74 0.15 -4.95
CA ASP A 59 0.14 -0.53 -6.10
C ASP A 59 -1.18 -1.23 -5.74
N LYS A 60 -1.29 -1.79 -4.53
CA LYS A 60 -2.54 -2.40 -4.04
C LYS A 60 -3.62 -1.35 -3.77
N ILE A 61 -3.24 -0.23 -3.14
CA ILE A 61 -4.11 0.93 -2.88
C ILE A 61 -4.68 1.43 -4.22
N ALA A 62 -3.82 1.67 -5.20
CA ALA A 62 -4.24 2.13 -6.52
C ALA A 62 -5.23 1.18 -7.19
N ARG A 63 -5.00 -0.15 -7.13
CA ARG A 63 -5.94 -1.14 -7.68
C ARG A 63 -7.30 -1.16 -6.99
N ILE A 64 -7.33 -0.91 -5.67
CA ILE A 64 -8.58 -0.85 -4.90
C ILE A 64 -9.29 0.47 -5.18
N GLU A 65 -8.55 1.58 -5.26
CA GLU A 65 -9.06 2.90 -5.65
C GLU A 65 -9.66 2.86 -7.05
N ASP A 66 -8.93 2.35 -8.06
CA ASP A 66 -9.41 2.21 -9.44
C ASP A 66 -10.73 1.43 -9.53
N ARG A 67 -10.92 0.45 -8.63
CA ARG A 67 -12.15 -0.35 -8.55
C ARG A 67 -13.29 0.37 -7.84
N LEU A 68 -12.99 1.18 -6.82
CA LEU A 68 -13.96 1.95 -6.04
C LEU A 68 -14.36 3.27 -6.70
N THR A 69 -13.48 3.85 -7.54
CA THR A 69 -13.69 5.09 -8.28
C THR A 69 -13.50 4.89 -9.79
N PRO A 70 -14.29 4.03 -10.44
CA PRO A 70 -14.16 3.78 -11.88
C PRO A 70 -14.46 5.01 -12.76
N ASP A 71 -15.07 6.08 -12.21
CA ASP A 71 -15.71 7.16 -12.98
C ASP A 71 -15.01 8.55 -12.92
N ILE A 72 -13.75 8.65 -12.46
CA ILE A 72 -13.07 9.97 -12.31
C ILE A 72 -11.93 10.17 -13.34
N ILE A 73 -11.65 9.17 -14.18
CA ILE A 73 -10.67 9.25 -15.29
C ILE A 73 -11.37 8.84 -16.60
N ALA A 74 -12.33 9.67 -17.05
CA ALA A 74 -12.93 9.65 -18.39
C ALA A 74 -13.09 11.09 -18.90
#